data_AF-A0A6G1R8V0-F1
#
_entry.id   AF-A0A6G1R8V0-F1
#
_cell.length_a   1.000
_cell.length_b   1.000
_cell.length_c   1.000
_cell.angle_alpha   90.00
_cell.angle_beta   90.00
_cell.angle_gamma   90.00
#
_symmetry.space_group_name_H-M   'P 1'
#
loop_
_entity.id
_entity.type
_entity.pdbx_description
1 polymer ?
#
loop_
_entity_poly.entity_id
_entity_poly.type
_entity_poly.pdbx_seq_one_letter_code
_entity_poly.pdbx_strand_id
1 'polypeptide(L)'
;KTVLTAEALRDRQLLEDYFPGGVYWISVGKQDKAGLLIKLQNLCSRLEHDSTLSQRPPLNIEEAKDRLRLLMLRKYPRSLLILDDIWDSWVLKAFDNQCQVLITSRDRSVTDAVAGNKYEVHVESGLAHEKGLRS
;
A
#
# COMPACT_ATOMS: atom_id res chain seq x y z
N LYS A 1 -8.83 -11.30 4.75
CA LYS A 1 -8.24 -10.45 3.67
C LYS A 1 -6.72 -10.43 3.73
N THR A 2 -6.09 -10.14 4.88
CA THR A 2 -4.62 -10.17 5.08
C THR A 2 -3.94 -11.50 4.69
N VAL A 3 -4.61 -12.64 4.88
CA VAL A 3 -4.08 -13.98 4.54
C VAL A 3 -3.93 -14.22 3.03
N LEU A 4 -4.83 -13.69 2.19
CA LEU A 4 -4.74 -13.84 0.73
C LEU A 4 -3.71 -12.90 0.11
N THR A 5 -3.54 -11.71 0.69
CA THR A 5 -2.42 -10.82 0.34
C THR A 5 -1.09 -11.49 0.68
N ALA A 6 -0.99 -12.16 1.82
CA ALA A 6 0.23 -12.90 2.19
C ALA A 6 0.49 -14.14 1.30
N GLU A 7 -0.55 -14.85 0.84
CA GLU A 7 -0.43 -15.98 -0.10
C GLU A 7 -0.03 -15.54 -1.52
N ALA A 8 -0.63 -14.46 -2.04
CA ALA A 8 -0.22 -13.90 -3.34
C ALA A 8 1.22 -13.38 -3.32
N LEU A 9 1.76 -13.07 -2.13
CA LEU A 9 3.14 -12.68 -1.90
C LEU A 9 4.09 -13.86 -1.61
N ARG A 10 3.61 -15.12 -1.56
CA ARG A 10 4.48 -16.28 -1.26
C ARG A 10 5.39 -16.67 -2.40
N ASP A 11 5.02 -16.34 -3.63
CA ASP A 11 5.94 -16.50 -4.74
C ASP A 11 6.90 -15.31 -4.78
N ARG A 12 7.92 -15.43 -3.92
CA ARG A 12 8.97 -14.44 -3.79
C ARG A 12 9.70 -14.22 -5.11
N GLN A 13 9.81 -15.25 -5.95
CA GLN A 13 10.47 -15.16 -7.25
C GLN A 13 9.61 -14.38 -8.24
N LEU A 14 8.30 -14.63 -8.27
CA LEU A 14 7.35 -13.80 -9.03
C LEU A 14 7.42 -12.33 -8.58
N LEU A 15 7.44 -12.06 -7.28
CA LEU A 15 7.52 -10.68 -6.81
C LEU A 15 8.83 -9.99 -7.19
N GLU A 16 9.96 -10.69 -7.11
CA GLU A 16 11.27 -10.15 -7.50
C GLU A 16 11.33 -9.91 -9.02
N ASP A 17 10.68 -10.75 -9.84
CA ASP A 17 10.60 -10.60 -11.29
C ASP A 17 9.71 -9.42 -11.73
N TYR A 18 8.53 -9.27 -11.12
CA TYR A 18 7.55 -8.22 -11.47
C TYR A 18 7.82 -6.89 -10.76
N PHE A 19 8.33 -6.92 -9.53
CA PHE A 19 8.62 -5.75 -8.71
C PHE A 19 10.06 -5.74 -8.20
N PRO A 20 11.06 -5.61 -9.08
CA PRO A 20 12.47 -5.61 -8.70
C PRO A 20 12.87 -4.43 -7.81
N GLY A 21 12.04 -3.39 -7.72
CA GLY A 21 12.20 -2.28 -6.77
C GLY A 21 11.79 -2.64 -5.33
N GLY A 22 11.25 -3.84 -5.13
CA GLY A 22 10.80 -4.36 -3.85
C GLY A 22 9.31 -4.13 -3.57
N VAL A 23 8.86 -4.70 -2.46
CA VAL A 23 7.49 -4.61 -1.97
C VAL A 23 7.49 -3.90 -0.61
N TYR A 24 6.71 -2.83 -0.49
CA TYR A 24 6.62 -2.01 0.72
C TYR A 24 5.23 -2.09 1.32
N TRP A 25 5.13 -2.56 2.55
CA TRP A 25 3.85 -2.68 3.26
C TRP A 25 3.64 -1.53 4.25
N ILE A 26 2.43 -0.98 4.28
CA ILE A 26 1.94 -0.10 5.33
C ILE A 26 0.54 -0.50 5.79
N SER A 27 0.39 -0.71 7.10
CA SER A 27 -0.92 -0.84 7.73
C SER A 27 -1.50 0.56 7.96
N VAL A 28 -2.66 0.85 7.39
CA VAL A 28 -3.28 2.17 7.41
C VAL A 28 -4.41 2.22 8.43
N GLY A 29 -5.45 1.40 8.30
CA GLY A 29 -6.63 1.47 9.17
C GLY A 29 -7.40 2.79 9.03
N LYS A 30 -8.35 3.04 9.94
CA LYS A 30 -9.11 4.29 9.98
C LYS A 30 -8.22 5.45 10.44
N GLN A 31 -8.19 6.55 9.70
CA GLN A 31 -7.31 7.70 9.97
C GLN A 31 -8.06 9.02 10.01
N ASP A 32 -7.54 9.97 10.78
CA ASP A 32 -7.78 11.39 10.59
C ASP A 32 -6.58 12.03 9.85
N LYS A 33 -6.62 13.35 9.61
CA LYS A 33 -5.55 14.04 8.86
C LYS A 33 -4.18 13.94 9.56
N ALA A 34 -4.14 14.05 10.88
CA ALA A 34 -2.90 14.01 11.65
C ALA A 34 -2.30 12.60 11.67
N GLY A 35 -3.14 11.58 11.90
CA GLY A 35 -2.74 10.17 11.87
C GLY A 35 -2.22 9.75 10.49
N LEU A 36 -2.89 10.19 9.41
CA LEU A 36 -2.39 9.93 8.06
C LEU A 36 -1.01 10.59 7.83
N LEU A 37 -0.84 11.84 8.25
CA LEU A 37 0.44 12.53 8.11
C LEU A 37 1.57 11.79 8.84
N ILE A 38 1.34 11.33 10.08
CA ILE A 38 2.33 10.56 10.84
C ILE A 38 2.72 9.28 10.08
N LYS A 39 1.75 8.57 9.51
CA LYS A 39 2.01 7.38 8.69
C LYS A 39 2.84 7.68 7.45
N LEU A 40 2.54 8.78 6.77
CA LEU A 40 3.29 9.23 5.58
C LEU A 40 4.72 9.67 5.95
N GLN A 41 4.90 10.39 7.05
CA GLN A 41 6.22 10.76 7.58
C GLN A 41 7.06 9.51 7.86
N ASN A 42 6.49 8.54 8.59
CA ASN A 42 7.15 7.28 8.89
C ASN A 42 7.53 6.51 7.61
N LEU A 43 6.63 6.47 6.62
CA LEU A 43 6.92 5.83 5.34
C LEU A 43 8.07 6.52 4.61
N CYS A 44 8.06 7.86 4.52
CA CYS A 44 9.14 8.63 3.91
C CYS A 44 10.46 8.35 4.62
N SER A 45 10.50 8.43 5.95
CA SER A 45 11.74 8.20 6.71
C SER A 45 12.29 6.78 6.52
N ARG A 46 11.45 5.75 6.44
CA ARG A 46 11.90 4.37 6.14
C ARG A 46 12.53 4.25 4.75
N LEU A 47 11.93 4.90 3.75
CA LEU A 47 12.42 4.91 2.36
C LEU A 47 13.66 5.81 2.18
N GLU A 48 13.79 6.86 2.99
CA GLU A 48 14.93 7.77 2.99
C GLU A 48 16.12 7.24 3.79
N HIS A 49 15.93 6.29 4.71
CA HIS A 49 17.01 5.79 5.58
C HIS A 49 18.22 5.27 4.80
N ASP A 50 17.98 4.79 3.59
CA ASP A 50 18.99 4.29 2.67
C ASP A 50 19.47 5.37 1.67
N SER A 51 19.30 6.66 2.01
CA SER A 51 19.72 7.80 1.19
C SER A 51 20.65 8.73 1.96
N THR A 52 21.64 9.28 1.27
CA THR A 52 22.64 10.20 1.83
C THR A 52 22.07 11.57 2.20
N LEU A 53 20.81 11.84 1.85
CA LEU A 53 20.13 13.10 2.09
C LEU A 53 19.04 12.88 3.14
N SER A 54 19.44 12.81 4.41
CA SER A 54 18.48 12.84 5.52
C SER A 54 17.76 14.19 5.51
N GLN A 55 16.50 14.20 5.06
CA GLN A 55 15.66 15.39 5.01
C GLN A 55 14.78 15.46 6.26
N ARG A 56 14.38 16.67 6.66
CA ARG A 56 13.36 16.83 7.71
C ARG A 56 12.07 16.09 7.31
N PRO A 57 11.27 15.57 8.26
CA PRO A 57 9.96 15.00 7.94
C PRO A 57 9.08 16.00 7.17
N PRO A 58 8.20 15.53 6.28
CA PRO A 58 7.23 16.39 5.60
C PRO A 58 6.24 16.99 6.61
N LEU A 59 5.84 18.26 6.44
CA LEU A 59 5.00 18.97 7.43
C LEU A 59 3.51 18.85 7.16
N ASN A 60 3.13 18.39 5.98
CA ASN A 60 1.75 18.21 5.57
C ASN A 60 1.63 17.06 4.56
N ILE A 61 0.38 16.67 4.27
CA ILE A 61 0.06 15.52 3.42
C ILE A 61 0.53 15.75 1.98
N GLU A 62 0.42 16.98 1.47
CA GLU A 62 0.82 17.32 0.10
C GLU A 62 2.33 17.18 -0.09
N GLU A 63 3.12 17.74 0.84
CA GLU A 63 4.58 17.60 0.86
C GLU A 63 4.98 16.12 0.96
N ALA A 64 4.30 15.35 1.82
CA ALA A 64 4.59 13.92 1.96
C ALA A 64 4.25 13.13 0.69
N LYS A 65 3.14 13.46 0.02
CA LYS A 65 2.74 12.87 -1.26
C LYS A 65 3.77 13.14 -2.35
N ASP A 66 4.20 14.39 -2.50
CA ASP A 66 5.20 14.77 -3.52
C ASP A 66 6.56 14.12 -3.27
N ARG A 67 6.96 14.05 -2.00
CA ARG A 67 8.18 13.36 -1.60
C ARG A 67 8.12 11.87 -1.89
N LEU A 68 7.02 11.21 -1.54
CA LEU A 68 6.82 9.80 -1.83
C LEU A 68 6.86 9.54 -3.34
N ARG A 69 6.23 10.41 -4.14
CA ARG A 69 6.30 10.35 -5.60
C ARG A 69 7.73 10.34 -6.11
N LEU A 70 8.58 11.24 -5.60
CA LEU A 70 9.98 11.32 -6.01
C LEU A 70 10.79 10.08 -5.58
N LEU A 71 10.58 9.60 -4.36
CA LEU A 71 11.25 8.39 -3.85
C LEU A 71 10.91 7.17 -4.70
N MET A 72 9.63 6.96 -4.97
CA MET A 72 9.16 5.81 -5.75
C MET A 72 9.60 5.90 -7.21
N LEU A 73 9.61 7.10 -7.80
CA LEU A 73 10.04 7.29 -9.18
C LEU A 73 11.55 7.13 -9.37
N ARG A 74 12.36 7.65 -8.45
CA ARG A 74 13.82 7.77 -8.63
C ARG A 74 14.61 6.67 -7.94
N LYS A 75 14.19 6.28 -6.74
CA LYS A 75 14.96 5.36 -5.88
C LYS A 75 14.40 3.95 -5.90
N TYR A 76 13.08 3.83 -5.96
CA TYR A 76 12.39 2.53 -5.94
C TYR A 76 11.54 2.31 -7.19
N PRO A 77 12.10 2.43 -8.41
CA PRO A 77 11.34 2.23 -9.63
C PRO A 77 10.85 0.78 -9.70
N ARG A 78 9.63 0.57 -10.23
CA ARG A 78 8.99 -0.76 -10.32
C ARG A 78 8.90 -1.46 -8.96
N SER A 79 8.48 -0.72 -7.94
CA SER A 79 8.14 -1.26 -6.63
C SER A 79 6.61 -1.33 -6.45
N LEU A 80 6.17 -2.23 -5.58
CA LEU A 80 4.77 -2.35 -5.18
C LEU A 80 4.57 -1.74 -3.78
N LEU A 81 3.61 -0.82 -3.64
CA LEU A 81 3.18 -0.31 -2.35
C LEU A 81 1.89 -0.99 -1.91
N ILE A 82 1.89 -1.65 -0.75
CA ILE A 82 0.73 -2.33 -0.19
C ILE A 82 0.12 -1.46 0.92
N LEU A 83 -1.13 -1.03 0.73
CA LEU A 83 -1.91 -0.27 1.71
C LEU A 83 -2.97 -1.18 2.33
N ASP A 84 -2.75 -1.58 3.58
CA ASP A 84 -3.64 -2.51 4.28
C ASP A 84 -4.69 -1.79 5.13
N ASP A 85 -5.93 -2.26 5.06
CA ASP A 85 -7.12 -1.77 5.76
C ASP A 85 -7.43 -0.29 5.47
N ILE A 86 -7.66 0.06 4.19
CA ILE A 86 -8.09 1.41 3.78
C ILE A 86 -9.58 1.60 4.06
N TRP A 87 -9.93 2.67 4.79
CA TRP A 87 -11.33 2.99 5.15
C TRP A 87 -11.92 4.08 4.26
N ASP A 88 -11.13 5.10 3.92
CA ASP A 88 -11.63 6.30 3.27
C ASP A 88 -10.89 6.61 1.98
N SER A 89 -11.64 7.07 0.97
CA SER A 89 -11.13 7.34 -0.37
C SER A 89 -10.13 8.51 -0.42
N TRP A 90 -10.25 9.47 0.51
CA TRP A 90 -9.31 10.60 0.64
C TRP A 90 -7.93 10.16 1.11
N VAL A 91 -7.84 9.07 1.89
CA VAL A 91 -6.57 8.48 2.30
C VAL A 91 -5.85 7.92 1.08
N LEU A 92 -6.56 7.22 0.20
CA LEU A 92 -6.01 6.67 -1.03
C LEU A 92 -5.46 7.76 -1.97
N LYS A 93 -6.11 8.93 -2.05
CA LYS A 93 -5.62 10.09 -2.82
C LYS A 93 -4.24 10.58 -2.40
N ALA A 94 -3.84 10.38 -1.13
CA ALA A 94 -2.49 10.72 -0.67
C ALA A 94 -1.41 9.81 -1.26
N PHE A 95 -1.81 8.62 -1.73
CA PHE A 95 -0.94 7.63 -2.38
C PHE A 95 -1.14 7.56 -3.90
N ASP A 96 -2.00 8.42 -4.47
CA ASP A 96 -2.17 8.54 -5.92
C ASP A 96 -1.01 9.35 -6.52
N ASN A 97 0.13 8.68 -6.65
CA ASN A 97 1.41 9.26 -7.05
C ASN A 97 2.08 8.47 -8.18
N GLN A 98 1.28 7.86 -9.06
CA GLN A 98 1.72 7.03 -10.20
C GLN A 98 2.50 5.77 -9.79
N CYS A 99 2.35 5.32 -8.54
CA CYS A 99 2.92 4.06 -8.08
C CYS A 99 1.98 2.88 -8.38
N GLN A 100 2.56 1.69 -8.48
CA GLN A 100 1.78 0.46 -8.43
C GLN A 100 1.38 0.23 -6.97
N VAL A 101 0.07 0.23 -6.71
CA VAL A 101 -0.48 0.10 -5.36
C VAL A 101 -1.40 -1.10 -5.31
N LEU A 102 -1.21 -1.95 -4.30
CA LEU A 102 -2.17 -2.97 -3.90
C LEU A 102 -2.86 -2.51 -2.63
N ILE A 103 -4.19 -2.54 -2.61
CA ILE A 103 -4.95 -2.13 -1.43
C ILE A 103 -5.75 -3.29 -0.87
N THR A 104 -5.95 -3.28 0.44
CA THR A 104 -7.02 -4.06 1.07
C THR A 104 -8.02 -3.09 1.69
N SER A 105 -9.30 -3.33 1.45
CA SER A 105 -10.39 -2.56 2.05
C SER A 105 -11.60 -3.45 2.27
N ARG A 106 -12.47 -3.06 3.21
CA ARG A 106 -13.81 -3.65 3.39
C ARG A 106 -14.86 -3.02 2.48
N ASP A 107 -14.57 -1.84 1.94
CA ASP A 107 -15.45 -1.07 1.08
C ASP A 107 -14.78 -0.88 -0.29
N ARG A 108 -15.43 -1.30 -1.37
CA ARG A 108 -14.89 -1.16 -2.73
C ARG A 108 -14.88 0.30 -3.22
N SER A 109 -15.79 1.13 -2.70
CA SER A 109 -15.97 2.52 -3.13
C SER A 109 -14.78 3.41 -2.78
N VAL A 110 -13.88 2.95 -1.91
CA VAL A 110 -12.64 3.68 -1.58
C VAL A 110 -11.78 3.94 -2.81
N THR A 111 -11.90 3.12 -3.87
CA THR A 111 -11.16 3.31 -5.12
C THR A 111 -11.78 4.32 -6.06
N ASP A 112 -13.02 4.77 -5.85
CA ASP A 112 -13.71 5.71 -6.76
C ASP A 112 -13.00 7.07 -6.85
N ALA A 113 -12.24 7.41 -5.81
CA ALA A 113 -11.48 8.64 -5.70
C ALA A 113 -10.20 8.72 -6.56
N VAL A 114 -9.74 7.60 -7.12
CA VAL A 114 -8.50 7.52 -7.91
C VAL A 114 -8.77 7.12 -9.35
N ALA A 115 -7.96 7.63 -10.27
CA ALA A 115 -8.01 7.30 -11.69
C ALA A 115 -7.01 6.18 -12.03
N GLY A 116 -7.14 5.58 -13.22
CA GLY A 116 -6.21 4.56 -13.72
C GLY A 116 -6.81 3.15 -13.79
N ASN A 117 -5.97 2.17 -14.14
CA ASN A 117 -6.36 0.77 -14.27
C ASN A 117 -6.60 0.18 -12.88
N LYS A 118 -7.81 -0.32 -12.63
CA LYS A 118 -8.20 -0.95 -11.37
C LYS A 118 -8.51 -2.42 -11.63
N TYR A 119 -7.95 -3.28 -10.81
CA TYR A 119 -8.23 -4.72 -10.82
C TYR A 119 -8.76 -5.09 -9.44
N GLU A 120 -9.99 -5.58 -9.39
CA GLU A 120 -10.64 -5.95 -8.14
C GLU A 120 -10.62 -7.46 -7.95
N VAL A 121 -10.21 -7.89 -6.75
CA VAL A 121 -10.29 -9.29 -6.33
C VAL A 121 -11.22 -9.37 -5.13
N HIS A 122 -12.38 -9.96 -5.33
CA HIS A 122 -13.32 -10.22 -4.25
C HIS A 122 -12.83 -11.38 -3.39
N VAL A 123 -12.68 -11.13 -2.09
CA VAL A 123 -12.40 -12.15 -1.10
C VAL A 123 -13.69 -12.41 -0.35
N GLU A 124 -14.28 -13.58 -0.54
CA GLU A 124 -15.44 -14.02 0.24
C GLU A 124 -15.05 -14.16 1.71
N SER A 125 -15.87 -13.59 2.59
CA SER A 125 -15.76 -13.77 4.03
C SER A 125 -16.46 -15.05 4.43
N GLY A 126 -15.77 -16.18 4.23
CA GLY A 126 -16.26 -17.49 4.65
C GLY A 126 -15.22 -18.54 4.37
N LEU A 127 -14.69 -19.17 5.41
CA LEU A 127 -14.25 -20.56 5.28
C LEU A 127 -15.48 -21.30 4.76
N ALA A 128 -15.45 -21.79 3.52
CA ALA A 128 -16.36 -22.83 3.11
C ALA A 128 -16.25 -23.93 4.17
N HIS A 129 -17.33 -24.11 4.92
CA HIS A 129 -17.47 -25.12 5.95
C HIS A 129 -17.58 -26.50 5.26
N GLU A 130 -16.55 -26.91 4.52
CA GLU A 130 -16.49 -28.21 3.86
C GLU A 130 -15.07 -28.76 3.92
N LYS A 131 -14.68 -29.22 5.12
CA LYS A 131 -13.98 -30.50 5.29
C LYS A 131 -14.46 -31.14 6.58
N GLY A 132 -15.72 -31.57 6.57
CA GLY A 132 -16.17 -32.65 7.43
C GLY A 132 -15.41 -33.92 7.08
N LEU A 133 -14.89 -34.57 8.11
CA LEU A 133 -14.44 -35.96 8.19
C LEU A 133 -13.20 -36.38 7.36
N ARG A 134 -12.03 -36.28 8.00
CA ARG A 134 -11.02 -37.34 7.94
C ARG A 134 -10.52 -37.64 9.34
N SER A 135 -11.14 -38.63 9.98
CA SER A 135 -10.53 -39.65 10.84
C SER A 135 -11.59 -40.71 11.09
#